data_AF-A0A060Z7K5-F1
#
_entry.id   AF-A0A060Z7K5-F1
#
_cell.length_a   1.000
_cell.length_b   1.000
_cell.length_c   1.000
_cell.angle_alpha   90.00
_cell.angle_beta   90.00
_cell.angle_gamma   90.00
#
_symmetry.space_group_name_H-M   'P 1'
#
loop_
_entity.id
_entity.type
_entity.pdbx_description
1 polymer ?
#
loop_
_entity_poly.entity_id
_entity_poly.type
_entity_poly.pdbx_seq_one_letter_code
_entity_poly.pdbx_strand_id
1 'polypeptide(L)'
;ITDLLTGRGRCHNEHILYLFPPQVKTVELPGGVLEDHFDTSVRMSTYLVAFIVSDFQSVSKTTSHGVKISVYAVPDKINQTDFALNAAVRLLDFYDDYFDIPYPLPKQDLAAIPDFQSGAMENWGLTTYREAGLLFDPNKSSASDKLGITMVIAHELAHQVSGTNLCWFINQMLCQNIQYLQTVFHILLCYNLNLKLTKYFFFWPIYTQHPKKDKVKTSF
;
A
#
# COMPACT_ATOMS: atom_id res chain seq x y z
N ILE A 1 -13.72 -7.50 14.10
CA ILE A 1 -13.83 -7.83 12.66
C ILE A 1 -15.20 -7.38 12.26
N THR A 2 -15.27 -6.29 11.50
CA THR A 2 -16.52 -5.68 11.04
C THR A 2 -16.84 -6.17 9.64
N ASP A 3 -18.12 -6.06 9.29
CA ASP A 3 -18.79 -6.71 8.16
C ASP A 3 -18.19 -6.43 6.78
N LEU A 4 -18.64 -7.21 5.79
CA LEU A 4 -18.41 -6.93 4.37
C LEU A 4 -19.05 -5.57 4.03
N LEU A 5 -18.30 -4.68 3.37
CA LEU A 5 -18.79 -3.35 3.03
C LEU A 5 -19.05 -3.24 1.53
N THR A 6 -20.23 -2.75 1.19
CA THR A 6 -20.60 -2.30 -0.17
C THR A 6 -20.76 -0.79 -0.13
N GLY A 7 -20.05 -0.08 -1.01
CA GLY A 7 -20.05 1.38 -1.08
C GLY A 7 -20.87 1.93 -2.25
N ARG A 8 -21.59 3.03 -2.00
CA ARG A 8 -22.12 3.92 -3.04
C ARG A 8 -21.70 5.34 -2.70
N GLY A 9 -21.16 6.07 -3.67
CA GLY A 9 -20.89 7.49 -3.48
C GLY A 9 -21.33 8.31 -4.67
N ARG A 10 -21.60 9.59 -4.41
CA ARG A 10 -22.13 10.53 -5.40
C ARG A 10 -21.16 11.68 -5.60
N CYS A 11 -20.90 12.02 -6.85
CA CYS A 11 -20.05 13.14 -7.24
C CYS A 11 -20.64 13.89 -8.44
N HIS A 12 -20.21 15.13 -8.67
CA HIS A 12 -20.49 15.83 -9.92
C HIS A 12 -19.52 15.36 -11.01
N ASN A 13 -19.87 15.57 -12.29
CA ASN A 13 -19.12 15.09 -13.47
C ASN A 13 -17.61 15.40 -13.48
N GLU A 14 -17.14 16.36 -12.68
CA GLU A 14 -15.74 16.80 -12.63
C GLU A 14 -14.90 16.06 -11.56
N HIS A 15 -15.50 15.18 -10.76
CA HIS A 15 -14.81 14.48 -9.67
C HIS A 15 -14.99 12.96 -9.76
N ILE A 16 -13.92 12.22 -9.52
CA ILE A 16 -13.88 10.77 -9.52
C ILE A 16 -13.83 10.28 -8.07
N LEU A 17 -14.63 9.25 -7.77
CA LEU A 17 -14.61 8.58 -6.48
C LEU A 17 -13.64 7.39 -6.51
N TYR A 18 -12.56 7.48 -5.76
CA TYR A 18 -11.62 6.37 -5.57
C TYR A 18 -11.98 5.64 -4.29
N LEU A 19 -12.33 4.36 -4.40
CA LEU A 19 -12.60 3.48 -3.27
C LEU A 19 -11.94 2.13 -3.52
N PHE A 20 -11.61 1.46 -2.42
CA PHE A 20 -11.49 0.01 -2.40
C PHE A 20 -12.72 -0.55 -1.68
N PRO A 21 -13.47 -1.48 -2.30
CA PRO A 21 -13.14 -2.35 -3.46
C PRO A 21 -13.30 -1.68 -4.84
N PRO A 22 -12.88 -2.31 -5.96
CA PRO A 22 -12.96 -1.70 -7.29
C PRO A 22 -14.36 -1.27 -7.70
N GLN A 23 -14.43 -0.21 -8.51
CA GLN A 23 -15.67 0.31 -9.07
C GLN A 23 -16.24 -0.70 -10.07
N VAL A 24 -17.52 -1.01 -9.91
CA VAL A 24 -18.26 -1.97 -10.74
C VAL A 24 -19.08 -1.25 -11.80
N LYS A 25 -19.71 -0.12 -11.42
CA LYS A 25 -20.55 0.67 -12.34
C LYS A 25 -20.70 2.12 -11.89
N THR A 26 -20.99 2.99 -12.84
CA THR A 26 -21.41 4.38 -12.64
C THR A 26 -22.82 4.55 -13.17
N VAL A 27 -23.68 5.20 -12.39
CA VAL A 27 -25.05 5.53 -12.79
C VAL A 27 -25.20 7.04 -12.81
N GLU A 28 -25.63 7.58 -13.94
CA GLU A 28 -25.98 9.00 -14.04
C GLU A 28 -27.36 9.26 -13.42
N LEU A 29 -27.42 10.20 -12.49
CA LEU A 29 -28.62 10.63 -11.79
C LEU A 29 -29.10 11.99 -12.33
N PRO A 30 -30.38 12.36 -12.12
CA PRO A 30 -30.88 13.67 -12.48
C PRO A 30 -30.04 14.80 -11.86
N GLY A 31 -29.76 15.84 -12.66
CA GLY A 31 -28.97 16.99 -12.21
C GLY A 31 -27.45 16.85 -12.39
N GLY A 32 -26.98 15.97 -13.28
CA GLY A 32 -25.55 15.84 -13.62
C GLY A 32 -24.70 15.24 -12.50
N VAL A 33 -25.34 14.47 -11.61
CA VAL A 33 -24.68 13.75 -10.52
C VAL A 33 -24.41 12.32 -10.97
N LEU A 34 -23.21 11.83 -10.74
CA LEU A 34 -22.84 10.44 -10.95
C LEU A 34 -22.88 9.69 -9.61
N GLU A 35 -23.36 8.44 -9.63
CA GLU A 35 -23.33 7.52 -8.51
C GLU A 35 -22.45 6.31 -8.85
N ASP A 36 -21.30 6.21 -8.21
CA ASP A 36 -20.36 5.09 -8.37
C ASP A 36 -20.67 3.98 -7.37
N HIS A 37 -20.76 2.75 -7.88
CA HIS A 37 -20.99 1.55 -7.11
C HIS A 37 -19.72 0.71 -7.10
N PHE A 38 -19.31 0.29 -5.92
CA PHE A 38 -18.11 -0.51 -5.72
C PHE A 38 -18.51 -1.93 -5.33
N ASP A 39 -17.60 -2.87 -5.57
CA ASP A 39 -17.82 -4.28 -5.24
C ASP A 39 -17.98 -4.49 -3.72
N THR A 40 -18.07 -5.74 -3.27
CA THR A 40 -18.01 -6.07 -1.85
C THR A 40 -16.56 -6.18 -1.41
N SER A 41 -16.19 -5.53 -0.32
CA SER A 41 -14.82 -5.54 0.18
C SER A 41 -14.45 -6.90 0.77
N VAL A 42 -13.15 -7.19 0.89
CA VAL A 42 -12.70 -8.23 1.83
C VAL A 42 -13.05 -7.82 3.27
N ARG A 43 -13.08 -8.77 4.21
CA ARG A 43 -13.30 -8.45 5.63
C ARG A 43 -12.15 -7.59 6.14
N MET A 44 -12.47 -6.40 6.64
CA MET A 44 -11.50 -5.44 7.16
C MET A 44 -12.05 -4.69 8.37
N SER A 45 -11.18 -4.05 9.12
CA SER A 45 -11.59 -3.16 10.21
C SER A 45 -12.11 -1.83 9.65
N THR A 46 -13.12 -1.24 10.30
CA THR A 46 -13.74 0.02 9.85
C THR A 46 -12.75 1.17 9.67
N TYR A 47 -11.65 1.22 10.43
CA TYR A 47 -10.65 2.28 10.31
C TYR A 47 -9.86 2.25 8.99
N LEU A 48 -9.87 1.12 8.27
CA LEU A 48 -9.18 0.96 6.99
C LEU A 48 -10.01 1.44 5.80
N VAL A 49 -11.30 1.71 6.00
CA VAL A 49 -12.19 2.20 4.95
C VAL A 49 -11.79 3.63 4.57
N ALA A 50 -11.54 3.86 3.28
CA ALA A 50 -11.26 5.20 2.75
C ALA A 50 -11.82 5.37 1.36
N PHE A 51 -12.36 6.55 1.09
CA PHE A 51 -12.78 7.00 -0.23
C PHE A 51 -12.30 8.44 -0.48
N ILE A 52 -12.00 8.77 -1.73
CA ILE A 52 -11.56 10.11 -2.14
C ILE A 52 -12.45 10.58 -3.30
N VAL A 53 -13.01 11.79 -3.20
CA VAL A 53 -13.68 12.47 -4.31
C VAL A 53 -12.74 13.58 -4.78
N SER A 54 -12.16 13.46 -5.97
CA SER A 54 -11.26 14.49 -6.50
C SER A 54 -11.15 14.46 -8.02
N ASP A 55 -10.54 15.50 -8.59
CA ASP A 55 -10.13 15.64 -9.98
C ASP A 55 -8.68 15.17 -10.22
N PHE A 56 -8.17 14.28 -9.35
CA PHE A 56 -6.80 13.79 -9.44
C PHE A 56 -6.54 13.04 -10.74
N GLN A 57 -5.32 13.19 -11.25
CA GLN A 57 -4.79 12.37 -12.32
C GLN A 57 -3.98 11.21 -11.76
N SER A 58 -3.80 10.16 -12.56
CA SER A 58 -2.98 9.02 -12.16
C SER A 58 -2.04 8.54 -13.25
N VAL A 59 -0.95 7.94 -12.79
CA VAL A 59 -0.06 7.09 -13.58
C VAL A 59 -0.11 5.68 -13.00
N SER A 60 -0.04 4.66 -13.85
CA SER A 60 -0.14 3.27 -13.41
C SER A 60 0.95 2.39 -14.00
N LYS A 61 1.33 1.35 -13.24
CA LYS A 61 2.16 0.23 -13.67
C LYS A 61 1.59 -1.07 -13.09
N THR A 62 1.97 -2.18 -13.69
CA THR A 62 1.62 -3.52 -13.17
C THR A 62 2.88 -4.16 -12.63
N THR A 63 2.78 -4.79 -11.47
CA THR A 63 3.87 -5.55 -10.86
C THR A 63 4.15 -6.85 -11.63
N SER A 64 5.26 -7.55 -11.35
CA SER A 64 5.52 -8.86 -12.00
C SER A 64 4.47 -9.90 -11.61
N HIS A 65 3.87 -9.75 -10.43
CA HIS A 65 2.80 -10.59 -9.88
C HIS A 65 1.39 -10.20 -10.35
N GLY A 66 1.26 -9.20 -11.23
CA GLY A 66 -0.01 -8.83 -11.86
C GLY A 66 -0.88 -7.85 -11.08
N VAL A 67 -0.35 -7.23 -10.02
CA VAL A 67 -1.07 -6.20 -9.25
C VAL A 67 -0.96 -4.86 -9.96
N LYS A 68 -2.09 -4.18 -10.19
CA LYS A 68 -2.08 -2.83 -10.76
C LYS A 68 -1.80 -1.80 -9.65
N ILE A 69 -0.68 -1.08 -9.77
CA ILE A 69 -0.36 0.05 -8.89
C ILE A 69 -0.66 1.35 -9.62
N SER A 70 -1.38 2.26 -8.97
CA SER A 70 -1.63 3.61 -9.47
C SER A 70 -1.24 4.65 -8.44
N VAL A 71 -0.59 5.74 -8.89
CA VAL A 71 -0.27 6.89 -8.02
C VAL A 71 -1.10 8.08 -8.48
N TYR A 72 -1.87 8.64 -7.55
CA TYR A 72 -2.78 9.76 -7.76
C TYR A 72 -2.22 11.05 -7.16
N ALA A 73 -2.36 12.15 -7.90
CA ALA A 73 -2.00 13.48 -7.45
C ALA A 73 -2.87 14.54 -8.14
N VAL A 74 -2.83 15.77 -7.61
CA VAL A 74 -3.38 16.93 -8.32
C VAL A 74 -2.73 17.07 -9.71
N PRO A 75 -3.47 17.52 -10.75
CA PRO A 75 -2.98 17.61 -12.12
C PRO A 75 -1.60 18.29 -12.25
N ASP A 76 -1.39 19.40 -11.55
CA ASP A 76 -0.14 20.18 -11.61
C ASP A 76 1.10 19.45 -11.07
N LYS A 77 0.90 18.37 -10.31
CA LYS A 77 1.98 17.60 -9.66
C LYS A 77 2.10 16.17 -10.17
N ILE A 78 1.35 15.79 -11.22
CA ILE A 78 1.41 14.44 -11.78
C ILE A 78 2.81 14.03 -12.23
N ASN A 79 3.63 14.99 -12.67
CA ASN A 79 5.01 14.72 -13.09
C ASN A 79 5.95 14.33 -11.92
N GLN A 80 5.50 14.43 -10.67
CA GLN A 80 6.27 14.10 -9.47
C GLN A 80 5.97 12.69 -8.93
N THR A 81 5.05 11.93 -9.56
CA THR A 81 4.60 10.62 -9.07
C THR A 81 5.44 9.46 -9.58
N ASP A 82 6.24 9.65 -10.63
CA ASP A 82 6.99 8.58 -11.29
C ASP A 82 7.94 7.85 -10.33
N PHE A 83 8.61 8.59 -9.44
CA PHE A 83 9.50 7.97 -8.46
C PHE A 83 8.73 7.04 -7.53
N ALA A 84 7.63 7.50 -6.95
CA ALA A 84 6.79 6.71 -6.07
C ALA A 84 6.22 5.48 -6.76
N LEU A 85 5.75 5.62 -8.00
CA LEU A 85 5.22 4.50 -8.78
C LEU A 85 6.28 3.40 -8.97
N ASN A 86 7.50 3.79 -9.36
CA ASN A 86 8.59 2.84 -9.53
C ASN A 86 9.03 2.21 -8.20
N ALA A 87 9.08 2.98 -7.11
CA ALA A 87 9.41 2.46 -5.79
C ALA A 87 8.35 1.47 -5.31
N ALA A 88 7.07 1.80 -5.41
CA ALA A 88 5.95 0.97 -4.99
C ALA A 88 5.91 -0.37 -5.72
N VAL A 89 6.09 -0.38 -7.06
CA VAL A 89 6.16 -1.62 -7.85
C VAL A 89 7.29 -2.54 -7.36
N ARG A 90 8.49 -1.99 -7.19
CA ARG A 90 9.65 -2.79 -6.76
C ARG A 90 9.51 -3.30 -5.32
N LEU A 91 8.94 -2.48 -4.44
CA LEU A 91 8.71 -2.85 -3.04
C LEU A 91 7.64 -3.93 -2.92
N LEU A 92 6.56 -3.83 -3.69
CA LEU A 92 5.49 -4.83 -3.65
C LEU A 92 5.96 -6.17 -4.23
N ASP A 93 6.64 -6.17 -5.38
CA ASP A 93 7.26 -7.39 -5.93
C ASP A 93 8.25 -8.02 -4.95
N PHE A 94 9.08 -7.20 -4.29
CA PHE A 94 9.98 -7.68 -3.26
C PHE A 94 9.23 -8.31 -2.08
N TYR A 95 8.13 -7.70 -1.61
CA TYR A 95 7.39 -8.26 -0.49
C TYR A 95 6.69 -9.57 -0.84
N ASP A 96 6.10 -9.67 -2.03
CA ASP A 96 5.49 -10.91 -2.53
C ASP A 96 6.55 -12.03 -2.56
N ASP A 97 7.72 -11.77 -3.14
CA ASP A 97 8.84 -12.72 -3.23
C ASP A 97 9.42 -13.09 -1.85
N TYR A 98 9.61 -12.09 -0.98
CA TYR A 98 10.29 -12.27 0.30
C TYR A 98 9.43 -12.99 1.34
N PHE A 99 8.14 -12.65 1.40
CA PHE A 99 7.22 -13.29 2.34
C PHE A 99 6.61 -14.58 1.78
N ASP A 100 6.77 -14.87 0.48
CA ASP A 100 6.13 -16.00 -0.23
C ASP A 100 4.60 -16.01 -0.01
N ILE A 101 4.03 -14.80 0.08
CA ILE A 101 2.61 -14.55 0.27
C ILE A 101 2.21 -13.49 -0.76
N PRO A 102 1.37 -13.83 -1.75
CA PRO A 102 0.97 -12.87 -2.76
C PRO A 102 0.09 -11.78 -2.14
N TYR A 103 0.27 -10.56 -2.63
CA TYR A 103 -0.60 -9.45 -2.27
C TYR A 103 -2.08 -9.78 -2.56
N PRO A 104 -2.99 -9.60 -1.58
CA PRO A 104 -4.33 -10.19 -1.63
C PRO A 104 -5.31 -9.44 -2.55
N LEU A 105 -4.98 -8.24 -3.02
CA LEU A 105 -5.89 -7.39 -3.80
C LEU A 105 -5.42 -7.26 -5.26
N PRO A 106 -6.33 -7.06 -6.22
CA PRO A 106 -5.96 -6.92 -7.64
C PRO A 106 -5.30 -5.56 -7.95
N LYS A 107 -5.42 -4.58 -7.05
CA LYS A 107 -4.85 -3.24 -7.21
C LYS A 107 -4.38 -2.66 -5.88
N GLN A 108 -3.44 -1.73 -5.96
CA GLN A 108 -3.01 -0.87 -4.85
C GLN A 108 -2.89 0.57 -5.36
N ASP A 109 -3.71 1.46 -4.82
CA ASP A 109 -3.69 2.88 -5.16
C ASP A 109 -2.94 3.66 -4.07
N LEU A 110 -2.13 4.66 -4.47
CA LEU A 110 -1.41 5.57 -3.59
C LEU A 110 -1.85 7.01 -3.93
N ALA A 111 -2.38 7.77 -2.98
CA ALA A 111 -2.89 9.12 -3.23
C ALA A 111 -2.14 10.20 -2.44
N ALA A 112 -1.60 11.21 -3.13
CA ALA A 112 -1.02 12.39 -2.50
C ALA A 112 -2.12 13.41 -2.18
N ILE A 113 -2.36 13.64 -0.89
CA ILE A 113 -3.40 14.56 -0.38
C ILE A 113 -2.73 15.89 0.04
N PRO A 114 -3.14 17.04 -0.53
CA PRO A 114 -2.54 18.35 -0.24
C PRO A 114 -2.58 18.79 1.23
N ASP A 115 -3.68 18.51 1.95
CA ASP A 115 -3.85 18.86 3.36
C ASP A 115 -4.09 17.60 4.21
N PHE A 116 -3.02 16.84 4.43
CA PHE A 116 -3.06 15.60 5.21
C PHE A 116 -2.40 15.78 6.57
N GLN A 117 -3.18 15.65 7.65
CA GLN A 117 -2.70 15.84 9.02
C GLN A 117 -1.63 14.81 9.41
N SER A 118 -1.82 13.55 9.03
CA SER A 118 -0.86 12.47 9.23
C SER A 118 0.26 12.48 8.18
N GLY A 119 1.30 11.66 8.37
CA GLY A 119 2.33 11.45 7.35
C GLY A 119 1.81 10.61 6.18
N ALA A 120 1.22 9.47 6.49
CA ALA A 120 0.49 8.59 5.58
C ALA A 120 -0.52 7.75 6.39
N MET A 121 -1.37 6.99 5.70
CA MET A 121 -2.35 6.07 6.29
C MET A 121 -2.52 4.83 5.42
N GLU A 122 -2.50 3.67 6.06
CA GLU A 122 -2.44 2.35 5.42
C GLU A 122 -3.78 1.81 4.92
N ASN A 123 -4.71 2.68 4.52
CA ASN A 123 -6.03 2.26 4.06
C ASN A 123 -5.93 1.19 2.97
N TRP A 124 -6.69 0.09 3.14
CA TRP A 124 -6.42 -1.14 2.40
C TRP A 124 -6.75 -0.97 0.91
N GLY A 125 -5.74 -1.07 0.05
CA GLY A 125 -5.89 -0.88 -1.40
C GLY A 125 -5.96 0.58 -1.86
N LEU A 126 -5.95 1.56 -0.95
CA LEU A 126 -5.91 3.01 -1.26
C LEU A 126 -5.14 3.75 -0.16
N THR A 127 -3.81 3.68 -0.17
CA THR A 127 -2.99 4.36 0.84
C THR A 127 -2.94 5.86 0.58
N THR A 128 -3.14 6.67 1.61
CA THR A 128 -3.15 8.14 1.49
C THR A 128 -1.90 8.72 2.13
N TYR A 129 -1.28 9.69 1.46
CA TYR A 129 -0.02 10.29 1.87
C TYR A 129 -0.15 11.80 1.92
N ARG A 130 0.58 12.45 2.82
CA ARG A 130 0.94 13.86 2.60
C ARG A 130 1.81 13.94 1.35
N GLU A 131 1.66 15.01 0.57
CA GLU A 131 2.44 15.21 -0.66
C GLU A 131 3.96 14.99 -0.48
N ALA A 132 4.56 15.51 0.61
CA ALA A 132 5.97 15.34 0.90
C ALA A 132 6.40 13.88 1.17
N GLY A 133 5.46 12.99 1.48
CA GLY A 133 5.68 11.56 1.70
C GLY A 133 5.54 10.70 0.42
N LEU A 134 5.12 11.29 -0.70
CA LEU A 134 4.86 10.54 -1.94
C LEU A 134 5.46 11.21 -3.19
N LEU A 135 5.40 12.53 -3.30
CA LEU A 135 5.81 13.26 -4.50
C LEU A 135 7.30 13.60 -4.47
N PHE A 136 7.99 13.36 -5.58
CA PHE A 136 9.41 13.64 -5.75
C PHE A 136 9.66 14.51 -6.98
N ASP A 137 10.27 15.68 -6.79
CA ASP A 137 10.70 16.58 -7.85
C ASP A 137 12.22 16.49 -8.02
N PRO A 138 12.76 15.96 -9.13
CA PRO A 138 14.21 15.83 -9.34
C PRO A 138 15.00 17.14 -9.24
N ASN A 139 14.36 18.29 -9.45
CA ASN A 139 15.00 19.59 -9.42
C ASN A 139 14.96 20.27 -8.04
N LYS A 140 14.08 19.81 -7.14
CA LYS A 140 13.85 20.46 -5.83
C LYS A 140 14.06 19.52 -4.65
N SER A 141 13.72 18.25 -4.80
CA SER A 141 13.81 17.23 -3.75
C SER A 141 15.26 16.79 -3.55
N SER A 142 15.66 16.72 -2.29
CA SER A 142 16.99 16.26 -1.88
C SER A 142 17.10 14.72 -1.88
N ALA A 143 18.32 14.22 -1.73
CA ALA A 143 18.55 12.79 -1.50
C ALA A 143 17.91 12.30 -0.19
N SER A 144 17.81 13.16 0.83
CA SER A 144 17.12 12.85 2.08
C SER A 144 15.61 12.70 1.85
N ASP A 145 15.01 13.56 1.03
CA ASP A 145 13.58 13.46 0.67
C ASP A 145 13.31 12.18 -0.10
N LYS A 146 14.18 11.83 -1.07
CA LYS A 146 14.09 10.56 -1.81
C LYS A 146 14.07 9.35 -0.87
N LEU A 147 14.96 9.35 0.14
CA LEU A 147 15.03 8.30 1.14
C LEU A 147 13.76 8.28 2.02
N GLY A 148 13.33 9.45 2.50
CA GLY A 148 12.12 9.59 3.32
C GLY A 148 10.86 9.09 2.60
N ILE A 149 10.66 9.50 1.35
CA ILE A 149 9.55 9.03 0.50
C ILE A 149 9.61 7.51 0.34
N THR A 150 10.80 6.95 0.08
CA THR A 150 10.97 5.49 -0.04
C THR A 150 10.60 4.78 1.27
N MET A 151 11.02 5.32 2.42
CA MET A 151 10.68 4.78 3.73
C MET A 151 9.19 4.78 4.00
N VAL A 152 8.51 5.89 3.71
CA VAL A 152 7.06 6.00 3.94
C VAL A 152 6.31 5.04 3.02
N ILE A 153 6.63 4.99 1.71
CA ILE A 153 5.99 4.04 0.79
C ILE A 153 6.19 2.59 1.26
N ALA A 154 7.41 2.22 1.65
CA ALA A 154 7.70 0.88 2.14
C ALA A 154 6.94 0.56 3.44
N HIS A 155 6.86 1.51 4.38
CA HIS A 155 6.09 1.35 5.62
C HIS A 155 4.61 1.05 5.33
N GLU A 156 3.98 1.85 4.46
CA GLU A 156 2.56 1.68 4.13
C GLU A 156 2.29 0.38 3.35
N LEU A 157 3.18 -0.03 2.44
CA LEU A 157 3.04 -1.29 1.72
C LEU A 157 3.26 -2.50 2.63
N ALA A 158 4.16 -2.41 3.61
CA ALA A 158 4.37 -3.47 4.59
C ALA A 158 3.12 -3.71 5.46
N HIS A 159 2.32 -2.68 5.74
CA HIS A 159 1.00 -2.83 6.39
C HIS A 159 0.06 -3.70 5.59
N GLN A 160 0.06 -3.55 4.26
CA GLN A 160 -0.86 -4.31 3.40
C GLN A 160 -0.56 -5.81 3.39
N VAL A 161 0.73 -6.17 3.43
CA VAL A 161 1.19 -7.56 3.46
C VAL A 161 1.01 -8.15 4.86
N SER A 162 1.26 -7.37 5.92
CA SER A 162 1.14 -7.80 7.33
C SER A 162 -0.30 -7.90 7.83
N GLY A 163 -1.23 -7.18 7.20
CA GLY A 163 -2.64 -7.10 7.56
C GLY A 163 -3.43 -8.39 7.34
N THR A 164 -2.86 -9.39 6.67
CA THR A 164 -3.51 -10.68 6.46
C THR A 164 -3.27 -11.69 7.58
N ASN A 165 -2.15 -11.64 8.32
CA ASN A 165 -1.83 -12.70 9.29
C ASN A 165 -1.05 -12.27 10.56
N LEU A 166 -0.16 -11.27 10.51
CA LEU A 166 0.81 -11.07 11.61
C LEU A 166 0.32 -10.09 12.68
N CYS A 167 -0.34 -9.01 12.29
CA CYS A 167 -0.71 -7.95 13.23
C CYS A 167 -1.98 -8.18 14.04
N TRP A 168 -2.81 -9.12 13.60
CA TRP A 168 -3.96 -9.55 14.37
C TRP A 168 -3.55 -10.22 15.70
N PHE A 169 -2.35 -10.80 15.77
CA PHE A 169 -1.89 -11.55 16.95
C PHE A 169 -1.08 -10.73 17.98
N ILE A 170 -0.44 -9.61 17.61
CA ILE A 170 0.70 -9.05 18.40
C ILE A 170 0.56 -7.59 18.85
N ASN A 171 -0.64 -6.98 18.85
CA ASN A 171 -0.87 -5.56 19.26
C ASN A 171 -0.31 -4.54 18.24
N GLN A 172 -1.12 -3.52 17.91
CA GLN A 172 -0.84 -2.52 16.89
C GLN A 172 0.47 -1.74 17.13
N MET A 173 0.80 -1.39 18.38
CA MET A 173 2.04 -0.65 18.67
C MET A 173 3.30 -1.48 18.42
N LEU A 174 3.26 -2.78 18.74
CA LEU A 174 4.35 -3.70 18.44
C LEU A 174 4.47 -3.92 16.93
N CYS A 175 3.34 -4.02 16.24
CA CYS A 175 3.32 -4.12 14.78
C CYS A 175 3.94 -2.92 14.09
N GLN A 176 3.56 -1.70 14.47
CA GLN A 176 4.15 -0.50 13.89
C GLN A 176 5.67 -0.45 14.09
N ASN A 177 6.16 -0.81 15.29
CA ASN A 177 7.60 -0.87 15.56
C ASN A 177 8.31 -1.96 14.76
N ILE A 178 7.71 -3.16 14.64
CA ILE A 178 8.24 -4.26 13.83
C ILE A 178 8.27 -3.87 12.34
N GLN A 179 7.21 -3.23 11.85
CA GLN A 179 7.11 -2.77 10.48
C GLN A 179 8.12 -1.66 10.20
N TYR A 180 8.36 -0.75 11.14
CA TYR A 180 9.40 0.27 10.99
C TYR A 180 10.80 -0.36 10.90
N LEU A 181 11.11 -1.33 11.77
CA LEU A 181 12.40 -2.04 11.75
C LEU A 181 12.57 -2.93 10.51
N GLN A 182 11.51 -3.63 10.09
CA GLN A 182 11.47 -4.39 8.85
C GLN A 182 11.63 -3.47 7.64
N THR A 183 10.95 -2.32 7.62
CA THR A 183 11.04 -1.33 6.54
C THR A 183 12.48 -0.85 6.35
N VAL A 184 13.15 -0.48 7.45
CA VAL A 184 14.57 -0.07 7.41
C VAL A 184 15.45 -1.20 6.89
N PHE A 185 15.24 -2.44 7.35
CA PHE A 185 16.02 -3.60 6.89
C PHE A 185 15.77 -3.95 5.41
N HIS A 186 14.52 -3.91 4.95
CA HIS A 186 14.14 -4.24 3.58
C HIS A 186 14.59 -3.17 2.57
N ILE A 187 14.59 -1.88 2.94
CA ILE A 187 15.15 -0.82 2.09
C ILE A 187 16.65 -1.02 1.88
N LEU A 188 17.38 -1.44 2.91
CA LEU A 188 18.81 -1.73 2.81
C LEU A 188 19.08 -2.90 1.86
N LEU A 189 18.24 -3.94 1.88
CA LEU A 189 18.31 -5.08 0.97
C LEU A 189 17.92 -4.69 -0.47
N CYS A 190 16.79 -4.01 -0.68
CA CYS A 190 16.31 -3.59 -1.99
C CYS A 190 17.24 -2.61 -2.71
N TYR A 191 17.95 -1.75 -1.97
CA TYR A 191 18.83 -0.73 -2.54
C TYR A 191 20.33 -1.03 -2.40
N ASN A 192 20.71 -2.21 -1.87
CA ASN A 192 22.11 -2.62 -1.68
C ASN A 192 22.95 -1.56 -0.91
N LEU A 193 22.29 -0.81 -0.02
CA LEU A 193 22.93 0.23 0.76
C LEU A 193 23.67 -0.43 1.92
N ASN A 194 25.00 -0.56 1.77
CA ASN A 194 25.90 -1.15 2.75
C ASN A 194 26.11 -0.19 3.94
N LEU A 195 25.03 0.17 4.64
CA LEU A 195 25.09 0.87 5.91
C LEU A 195 25.49 -0.16 6.97
N LYS A 196 26.56 0.12 7.71
CA LYS A 196 27.12 -0.70 8.81
C LYS A 196 26.14 -0.85 9.99
N LEU A 197 24.98 -1.46 9.76
CA LEU A 197 23.93 -1.72 10.74
C LEU A 197 24.07 -3.10 11.40
N THR A 198 25.05 -3.89 10.97
CA THR A 198 25.43 -5.18 11.58
C THR A 198 25.87 -5.09 13.04
N LYS A 199 26.04 -3.89 13.60
CA LYS A 199 26.33 -3.70 15.04
C LYS A 199 25.11 -3.59 15.95
N TYR A 200 23.90 -3.39 15.44
CA TYR A 200 22.73 -3.07 16.26
C TYR A 200 21.64 -4.14 16.33
N PHE A 201 21.70 -5.18 15.51
CA PHE A 201 20.66 -6.22 15.50
C PHE A 201 21.19 -7.53 16.07
N PHE A 202 20.99 -7.69 17.38
CA PHE A 202 20.99 -9.00 18.02
C PHE A 202 19.67 -9.71 17.71
N PHE A 203 19.81 -10.99 17.35
CA PHE A 203 18.79 -12.00 17.08
C PHE A 203 17.42 -11.83 17.75
N TRP A 204 16.36 -12.00 16.95
CA TRP A 204 15.19 -12.77 17.39
C TRP A 204 14.80 -13.75 16.26
N PRO A 205 14.69 -15.07 16.52
CA PRO A 205 14.38 -16.05 15.49
C PRO A 205 12.93 -15.89 15.04
N ILE A 206 12.72 -15.71 13.74
CA ILE A 206 11.42 -15.91 13.11
C ILE A 206 11.10 -17.40 13.27
N TYR A 207 9.99 -17.69 13.94
CA TYR A 207 9.36 -19.01 13.95
C TYR A 207 8.81 -19.30 12.54
N THR A 208 9.68 -19.73 11.62
CA THR A 208 9.25 -20.42 10.40
C THR A 208 9.14 -21.91 10.71
N GLN A 209 8.02 -22.32 11.32
CA GLN A 209 7.62 -23.74 11.19
C GLN A 209 7.07 -23.95 9.78
N HIS A 210 7.95 -24.29 8.85
CA HIS A 210 7.52 -24.98 7.64
C HIS A 210 6.95 -26.36 8.04
N PRO A 211 5.70 -26.71 7.70
CA PRO A 211 5.27 -28.09 7.76
C PRO A 211 6.07 -28.86 6.70
N LYS A 212 6.99 -29.72 7.16
CA LYS A 212 7.61 -30.74 6.31
C LYS A 212 6.49 -31.59 5.71
N LYS A 213 6.46 -31.67 4.38
CA LYS A 213 5.72 -32.71 3.66
C LYS A 213 6.38 -34.05 3.99
N ASP A 214 5.98 -34.69 5.08
CA ASP A 214 6.38 -36.05 5.36
C ASP A 214 5.65 -36.98 4.40
N LYS A 215 6.44 -37.54 3.48
CA LYS A 215 6.04 -38.69 2.67
C LYS A 215 5.72 -39.83 3.62
N VAL A 216 4.44 -40.19 3.71
CA VAL A 216 4.00 -41.46 4.29
C VAL A 216 4.65 -42.59 3.48
N LYS A 217 5.68 -43.23 4.06
CA LYS A 217 6.10 -44.57 3.66
C LYS A 217 5.26 -45.55 4.46
N THR A 218 4.28 -46.15 3.81
CA THR A 218 3.68 -47.41 4.23
C THR A 218 4.66 -48.55 3.93
N SER A 219 4.94 -49.39 4.93
CA SER A 219 5.40 -50.77 4.70
C SER A 219 5.15 -51.61 5.95
N PHE A 220 4.19 -52.53 5.79
CA PHE A 220 3.92 -53.82 6.45
C PHE A 220 3.92 -53.91 7.97
#